data_AF-A0A1A7Q3J7-F1
#
_entry.id   AF-A0A1A7Q3J7-F1
#
_cell.length_a   1.000
_cell.length_b   1.000
_cell.length_c   1.000
_cell.angle_alpha   90.00
_cell.angle_beta   90.00
_cell.angle_gamma   90.00
#
_symmetry.space_group_name_H-M   'P 1'
#
loop_
_entity.id
_entity.type
_entity.pdbx_description
1 polymer ?
#
loop_
_entity_poly.entity_id
_entity_poly.type
_entity_poly.pdbx_seq_one_letter_code
_entity_poly.pdbx_strand_id
1 'polypeptide(L)'
;MSKNEIILRNPKQGALVKATQQSQTFLTLLQQSDEQRLIELLKTIDAADATVLISGLEHIKWTAQFIEKYAEYWDWRALSSNEALPWSIALIERFEDSWDWGVLEFSDWGLSRNQALPWSIALIERFETRWNWRELSRNKALPWSIALIERFEDRWSWWTLSGNQALPWSMEFFEHFETRWN
;
A
#
# COMPACT_ATOMS: atom_id res chain seq x y z
N MET A 1 14.74 62.28 -32.18
CA MET A 1 14.78 61.02 -32.96
C MET A 1 13.99 59.98 -32.19
N SER A 2 12.85 59.57 -32.75
CA SER A 2 11.89 58.64 -32.13
C SER A 2 12.27 57.19 -32.46
N LYS A 3 12.29 56.31 -31.45
CA LYS A 3 12.12 54.86 -31.64
C LYS A 3 11.22 54.30 -30.53
N ASN A 4 9.91 54.47 -30.70
CA ASN A 4 8.91 53.65 -30.04
C ASN A 4 8.88 52.29 -30.74
N GLU A 5 9.47 51.25 -30.14
CA GLU A 5 9.23 49.87 -30.54
C GLU A 5 7.85 49.44 -30.00
N ILE A 6 6.86 49.48 -30.89
CA ILE A 6 5.54 48.89 -30.64
C ILE A 6 5.72 47.36 -30.77
N ILE A 7 5.87 46.68 -29.64
CA ILE A 7 5.75 45.21 -29.59
C ILE A 7 4.27 44.88 -29.85
N LEU A 8 3.95 44.56 -31.10
CA LEU A 8 2.64 44.03 -31.50
C LEU A 8 2.47 42.65 -30.84
N ARG A 9 1.86 42.60 -29.65
CA ARG A 9 1.36 41.35 -29.05
C ARG A 9 0.40 40.71 -30.04
N ASN A 10 0.81 39.60 -30.65
CA ASN A 10 0.03 38.88 -31.63
C ASN A 10 -1.29 38.42 -30.98
N PRO A 11 -2.47 38.95 -31.40
CA PRO A 11 -3.75 38.65 -30.76
C PRO A 11 -4.08 37.14 -30.76
N LYS A 12 -3.54 36.40 -31.75
CA LYS A 12 -3.68 34.95 -31.84
C LYS A 12 -2.97 34.20 -30.70
N GLN A 13 -1.82 34.69 -30.22
CA GLN A 13 -1.11 34.09 -29.09
C GLN A 13 -1.87 34.29 -27.77
N GLY A 14 -2.46 35.48 -27.56
CA GLY A 14 -3.30 35.74 -26.38
C GLY A 14 -4.56 34.88 -26.35
N ALA A 15 -5.20 34.67 -27.51
CA ALA A 15 -6.36 33.78 -27.64
C ALA A 15 -6.01 32.30 -27.39
N LEU A 16 -4.87 31.84 -27.93
CA LEU A 16 -4.37 30.47 -27.71
C LEU A 16 -4.09 30.19 -26.23
N VAL A 17 -3.36 31.09 -25.54
CA VAL A 17 -3.05 30.94 -24.11
C VAL A 17 -4.33 30.88 -23.26
N LYS A 18 -5.32 31.72 -23.59
CA LYS A 18 -6.59 31.75 -22.85
C LYS A 18 -7.41 30.47 -23.06
N ALA A 19 -7.44 29.93 -24.27
CA ALA A 19 -8.09 28.66 -24.58
C ALA A 19 -7.40 27.49 -23.86
N THR A 20 -6.07 27.43 -23.87
CA THR A 20 -5.31 26.40 -23.13
C THR A 20 -5.57 26.47 -21.63
N GLN A 21 -5.58 27.66 -21.04
CA GLN A 21 -5.86 27.84 -19.61
C GLN A 21 -7.28 27.38 -19.25
N GLN A 22 -8.28 27.71 -20.08
CA GLN A 22 -9.67 27.29 -19.87
C GLN A 22 -9.83 25.77 -19.97
N SER A 23 -9.21 25.13 -20.96
CA SER A 23 -9.20 23.67 -21.09
C SER A 23 -8.55 22.99 -19.89
N GLN A 24 -7.42 23.50 -19.41
CA GLN A 24 -6.76 22.97 -18.22
C GLN A 24 -7.63 23.12 -16.97
N THR A 25 -8.30 24.26 -16.82
CA THR A 25 -9.21 24.53 -15.70
C THR A 25 -10.42 23.59 -15.71
N PHE A 26 -11.02 23.36 -16.89
CA PHE A 26 -12.15 22.44 -17.05
C PHE A 26 -11.79 20.99 -16.73
N LEU A 27 -10.63 20.52 -17.19
CA LEU A 27 -10.12 19.18 -16.87
C LEU A 27 -9.85 19.01 -15.36
N THR A 28 -9.32 20.07 -14.72
CA THR A 28 -9.09 20.07 -13.27
C THR A 28 -10.41 19.99 -12.50
N LEU A 29 -11.45 20.70 -12.93
CA LEU A 29 -12.79 20.68 -12.31
C LEU A 29 -13.50 19.33 -12.49
N LEU A 30 -13.38 18.71 -13.67
CA LEU A 30 -13.92 17.35 -13.89
C LEU A 30 -13.26 16.35 -12.95
N GLN A 31 -11.92 16.37 -12.83
CA GLN A 31 -11.20 15.53 -11.88
C GLN A 31 -11.65 15.79 -10.43
N GLN A 32 -11.77 17.05 -10.01
CA GLN A 32 -12.27 17.38 -8.68
C GLN A 32 -13.69 16.84 -8.42
N SER A 33 -14.55 16.83 -9.43
CA SER A 33 -15.91 16.29 -9.29
C SER A 33 -15.94 14.78 -9.10
N ASP A 34 -15.04 14.04 -9.77
CA ASP A 34 -14.92 12.60 -9.63
C ASP A 34 -14.22 12.23 -8.31
N GLU A 35 -13.23 13.01 -7.89
CA GLU A 35 -12.58 12.89 -6.57
C GLU A 35 -13.59 13.09 -5.44
N GLN A 36 -14.46 14.10 -5.52
CA GLN A 36 -15.49 14.33 -4.50
C GLN A 36 -16.50 13.19 -4.44
N ARG A 37 -16.90 12.64 -5.59
CA ARG A 37 -17.80 11.46 -5.65
C ARG A 37 -17.14 10.24 -5.03
N LEU A 38 -15.85 10.01 -5.30
CA LEU A 38 -15.09 8.93 -4.69
C LEU A 38 -15.04 9.09 -3.16
N ILE A 39 -14.75 10.29 -2.67
CA ILE A 39 -14.74 10.58 -1.23
C ILE A 39 -16.10 10.30 -0.59
N GLU A 40 -17.19 10.80 -1.19
CA GLU A 40 -18.54 10.56 -0.66
C GLU A 40 -18.90 9.07 -0.67
N LEU A 41 -18.48 8.32 -1.70
CA LEU A 41 -18.66 6.86 -1.73
C LEU A 41 -17.88 6.16 -0.60
N LEU A 42 -16.60 6.48 -0.43
CA LEU A 42 -15.74 5.90 0.61
C LEU A 42 -16.28 6.14 2.03
N LYS A 43 -16.96 7.27 2.27
CA LYS A 43 -17.62 7.56 3.55
C LYS A 43 -18.86 6.71 3.82
N THR A 44 -19.46 6.13 2.78
CA THR A 44 -20.77 5.47 2.87
C THR A 44 -20.72 3.95 2.87
N ILE A 45 -19.61 3.36 2.40
CA ILE A 45 -19.43 1.92 2.26
C ILE A 45 -18.63 1.34 3.43
N ASP A 46 -18.85 0.08 3.76
CA ASP A 46 -18.07 -0.61 4.80
C ASP A 46 -16.68 -1.04 4.31
N ALA A 47 -15.84 -1.56 5.21
CA ALA A 47 -14.47 -1.94 4.90
C ALA A 47 -14.35 -3.03 3.82
N ALA A 48 -15.31 -3.96 3.76
CA ALA A 48 -15.31 -5.03 2.79
C ALA A 48 -15.66 -4.49 1.40
N ASP A 49 -16.71 -3.67 1.32
CA ASP A 49 -17.13 -2.99 0.09
C ASP A 49 -16.07 -1.98 -0.39
N ALA A 50 -15.39 -1.29 0.52
CA ALA A 50 -14.27 -0.39 0.20
C ALA A 50 -13.12 -1.17 -0.46
N THR A 51 -12.79 -2.35 0.03
CA THR A 51 -11.74 -3.20 -0.56
C THR A 51 -12.09 -3.60 -1.99
N VAL A 52 -13.34 -4.02 -2.25
CA VAL A 52 -13.82 -4.36 -3.59
C VAL A 52 -13.79 -3.14 -4.52
N LEU A 53 -14.28 -1.99 -4.05
CA LEU A 53 -14.28 -0.74 -4.81
C LEU A 53 -12.85 -0.35 -5.19
N ILE A 54 -11.95 -0.25 -4.22
CA ILE A 54 -10.55 0.15 -4.39
C ILE A 54 -9.82 -0.79 -5.36
N SER A 55 -10.07 -2.10 -5.26
CA SER A 55 -9.47 -3.10 -6.15
C SER A 55 -10.00 -3.03 -7.60
N GLY A 56 -11.25 -2.58 -7.78
CA GLY A 56 -11.86 -2.38 -9.09
C GLY A 56 -11.47 -1.05 -9.76
N LEU A 57 -10.75 -0.16 -9.09
CA LEU A 57 -10.29 1.12 -9.64
C LEU A 57 -9.02 0.94 -10.49
N GLU A 58 -9.10 0.11 -11.53
CA GLU A 58 -7.99 -0.22 -12.44
C GLU A 58 -7.41 1.01 -13.19
N HIS A 59 -8.19 2.09 -13.29
CA HIS A 59 -7.78 3.33 -13.96
C HIS A 59 -7.14 4.36 -13.02
N ILE A 60 -7.19 4.13 -11.70
CA ILE A 60 -6.56 5.04 -10.73
C ILE A 60 -5.08 4.69 -10.61
N LYS A 61 -4.24 5.71 -10.78
CA LYS A 61 -2.83 5.61 -10.42
C LYS A 61 -2.68 5.77 -8.91
N TRP A 62 -2.48 4.65 -8.22
CA TRP A 62 -2.16 4.58 -6.79
C TRP A 62 -0.77 5.13 -6.48
N THR A 63 -0.56 6.43 -6.66
CA THR A 63 0.68 7.09 -6.26
C THR A 63 0.64 7.38 -4.77
N ALA A 64 1.82 7.44 -4.14
CA ALA A 64 1.92 7.87 -2.75
C ALA A 64 1.32 9.27 -2.52
N GLN A 65 1.44 10.19 -3.50
CA GLN A 65 0.81 11.50 -3.43
C GLN A 65 -0.73 11.41 -3.47
N PHE A 66 -1.30 10.48 -4.23
CA PHE A 66 -2.74 10.28 -4.28
C PHE A 66 -3.27 9.73 -2.94
N ILE A 67 -2.57 8.74 -2.37
CA ILE A 67 -2.91 8.19 -1.06
C ILE A 67 -2.85 9.28 0.02
N GLU A 68 -1.77 10.07 0.03
CA GLU A 68 -1.57 11.18 0.98
C GLU A 68 -2.63 12.27 0.85
N LYS A 69 -2.99 12.67 -0.38
CA LYS A 69 -4.00 13.70 -0.65
C LYS A 69 -5.35 13.38 0.00
N TYR A 70 -5.66 12.09 0.17
CA TYR A 70 -6.93 11.60 0.72
C TYR A 70 -6.77 10.77 1.98
N ALA A 71 -5.65 10.93 2.70
CA ALA A 71 -5.31 10.12 3.88
C ALA A 71 -6.43 10.04 4.93
N GLU A 72 -7.22 11.10 5.09
CA GLU A 72 -8.33 11.19 6.05
C GLU A 72 -9.59 10.42 5.63
N TYR A 73 -9.71 10.05 4.36
CA TYR A 73 -10.89 9.37 3.80
C TYR A 73 -10.68 7.88 3.58
N TRP A 74 -9.43 7.42 3.66
CA TRP A 74 -9.12 6.01 3.47
C TRP A 74 -9.46 5.21 4.72
N ASP A 75 -10.15 4.09 4.52
CA ASP A 75 -10.07 2.98 5.46
C ASP A 75 -8.69 2.32 5.31
N TRP A 76 -7.80 2.62 6.25
CA TRP A 76 -6.45 2.10 6.26
C TRP A 76 -6.38 0.58 6.45
N ARG A 77 -7.41 -0.05 7.03
CA ARG A 77 -7.48 -1.52 7.14
C ARG A 77 -7.73 -2.16 5.78
N ALA A 78 -8.65 -1.56 5.01
CA ALA A 78 -8.95 -1.98 3.64
C ALA A 78 -7.73 -1.79 2.74
N LEU A 79 -7.07 -0.63 2.80
CA LEU A 79 -5.85 -0.38 2.02
C LEU A 79 -4.70 -1.32 2.40
N SER A 80 -4.45 -1.55 3.69
CA SER A 80 -3.39 -2.47 4.14
C SER A 80 -3.56 -3.90 3.64
N SER A 81 -4.80 -4.33 3.39
CA SER A 81 -5.10 -5.68 2.91
C SER A 81 -5.22 -5.75 1.38
N ASN A 82 -5.10 -4.61 0.70
CA ASN A 82 -5.29 -4.56 -0.75
C ASN A 82 -4.04 -5.05 -1.48
N GLU A 83 -4.15 -6.18 -2.16
CA GLU A 83 -3.06 -6.79 -2.93
C GLU A 83 -2.82 -6.12 -4.30
N ALA A 84 -3.75 -5.28 -4.76
CA ALA A 84 -3.63 -4.52 -6.01
C ALA A 84 -2.89 -3.18 -5.87
N LEU A 85 -2.56 -2.76 -4.65
CA LEU A 85 -1.74 -1.56 -4.45
C LEU A 85 -0.31 -1.78 -4.97
N PRO A 86 0.36 -0.75 -5.50
CA PRO A 86 1.73 -0.83 -5.98
C PRO A 86 2.70 -0.80 -4.79
N TRP A 87 2.71 -1.88 -4.02
CA TRP A 87 3.52 -2.00 -2.82
C TRP A 87 5.00 -1.82 -3.12
N SER A 88 5.61 -0.96 -2.33
CA SER A 88 7.05 -0.74 -2.31
C SER A 88 7.47 -0.45 -0.87
N ILE A 89 8.72 -0.72 -0.54
CA ILE A 89 9.28 -0.41 0.77
C ILE A 89 9.09 1.09 1.10
N ALA A 90 9.31 1.97 0.13
CA ALA A 90 9.09 3.41 0.28
C ALA A 90 7.62 3.77 0.57
N LEU A 91 6.64 3.06 -0.03
CA LEU A 91 5.22 3.27 0.26
C LEU A 91 4.87 2.82 1.68
N ILE A 92 5.41 1.69 2.13
CA ILE A 92 5.20 1.17 3.48
C ILE A 92 5.76 2.17 4.51
N GLU A 93 7.00 2.62 4.31
CA GLU A 93 7.67 3.61 5.17
C GLU A 93 6.94 4.93 5.25
N ARG A 94 6.46 5.45 4.11
CA ARG A 94 5.81 6.76 4.06
C ARG A 94 4.57 6.85 4.96
N PHE A 95 3.86 5.75 5.13
CA PHE A 95 2.60 5.68 5.88
C PHE A 95 2.67 4.66 7.02
N GLU A 96 3.85 4.42 7.59
CA GLU A 96 4.07 3.37 8.59
C GLU A 96 3.14 3.46 9.82
N ASP A 97 2.73 4.67 10.19
CA ASP A 97 1.81 4.92 11.32
C ASP A 97 0.34 4.82 10.93
N SER A 98 0.03 4.85 9.63
CA SER A 98 -1.34 4.78 9.14
C SER A 98 -1.75 3.36 8.80
N TRP A 99 -0.82 2.51 8.37
CA TRP A 99 -1.12 1.13 8.02
C TRP A 99 -1.65 0.32 9.20
N ASP A 100 -2.65 -0.52 8.93
CA ASP A 100 -3.01 -1.61 9.83
C ASP A 100 -2.01 -2.75 9.65
N TRP A 101 -1.19 -2.97 10.67
CA TRP A 101 -0.20 -4.04 10.69
C TRP A 101 -0.79 -5.42 10.99
N GLY A 102 -2.10 -5.49 11.30
CA GLY A 102 -2.82 -6.71 11.64
C GLY A 102 -2.62 -7.15 13.08
N VAL A 103 -2.26 -6.24 14.01
CA VAL A 103 -1.95 -6.58 15.42
C VAL A 103 -3.16 -6.98 16.27
N LEU A 104 -4.37 -6.69 15.81
CA LEU A 104 -5.59 -7.07 16.53
C LEU A 104 -5.82 -8.58 16.40
N GLU A 105 -6.00 -9.25 17.55
CA GLU A 105 -6.03 -10.71 17.70
C GLU A 105 -7.13 -11.42 16.87
N PHE A 106 -8.12 -10.67 16.39
CA PHE A 106 -9.24 -11.15 15.58
C PHE A 106 -9.35 -10.47 14.21
N SER A 107 -8.32 -9.75 13.76
CA SER A 107 -8.34 -9.11 12.46
C SER A 107 -7.93 -10.08 11.36
N ASP A 108 -8.81 -10.27 10.37
CA ASP A 108 -8.46 -10.95 9.11
C ASP A 108 -7.73 -10.03 8.12
N TRP A 109 -7.45 -8.79 8.53
CA TRP A 109 -6.94 -7.69 7.71
C TRP A 109 -5.55 -7.26 8.19
N GLY A 110 -4.80 -6.60 7.32
CA GLY A 110 -3.56 -5.90 7.66
C GLY A 110 -2.32 -6.40 6.93
N LEU A 111 -1.24 -5.62 7.01
CA LEU A 111 -0.01 -5.83 6.26
C LEU A 111 0.64 -7.21 6.54
N SER A 112 0.57 -7.73 7.77
CA SER A 112 1.19 -9.02 8.13
C SER A 112 0.64 -10.21 7.32
N ARG A 113 -0.61 -10.12 6.83
CA ARG A 113 -1.25 -11.18 6.02
C ARG A 113 -1.16 -10.92 4.53
N ASN A 114 -0.80 -9.71 4.12
CA ASN A 114 -0.83 -9.29 2.72
C ASN A 114 0.28 -10.02 1.94
N GLN A 115 -0.12 -10.77 0.90
CA GLN A 115 0.80 -11.59 0.11
C GLN A 115 1.49 -10.79 -1.01
N ALA A 116 1.01 -9.58 -1.31
CA ALA A 116 1.55 -8.72 -2.36
C ALA A 116 2.65 -7.77 -1.87
N LEU A 117 2.99 -7.78 -0.57
CA LEU A 117 4.11 -6.95 -0.08
C LEU A 117 5.44 -7.42 -0.68
N PRO A 118 6.41 -6.51 -0.86
CA PRO A 118 7.76 -6.83 -1.31
C PRO A 118 8.58 -7.48 -0.17
N TRP A 119 8.16 -8.66 0.25
CA TRP A 119 8.73 -9.37 1.38
C TRP A 119 10.23 -9.61 1.20
N SER A 120 10.98 -9.24 2.23
CA SER A 120 12.41 -9.49 2.36
C SER A 120 12.76 -9.52 3.85
N ILE A 121 13.87 -10.16 4.20
CA ILE A 121 14.35 -10.16 5.61
C ILE A 121 14.53 -8.71 6.09
N ALA A 122 15.09 -7.83 5.25
CA ALA A 122 15.26 -6.41 5.56
C ALA A 122 13.94 -5.67 5.85
N LEU A 123 12.86 -5.98 5.11
CA LEU A 123 11.53 -5.41 5.39
C LEU A 123 10.98 -5.90 6.74
N ILE A 124 11.19 -7.18 7.06
CA ILE A 124 10.74 -7.77 8.33
C ILE A 124 11.50 -7.13 9.50
N GLU A 125 12.83 -7.02 9.40
CA GLU A 125 13.69 -6.37 10.40
C GLU A 125 13.31 -4.91 10.64
N ARG A 126 13.08 -4.16 9.56
CA ARG A 126 12.82 -2.72 9.67
C ARG A 126 11.60 -2.40 10.51
N PHE A 127 10.58 -3.26 10.45
CA PHE A 127 9.31 -3.07 11.16
C PHE A 127 9.03 -4.19 12.17
N GLU A 128 10.08 -4.80 12.71
CA GLU A 128 10.03 -6.00 13.55
C GLU A 128 9.01 -5.91 14.70
N THR A 129 8.86 -4.72 15.31
CA THR A 129 7.95 -4.47 16.43
C THR A 129 6.51 -4.19 16.01
N ARG A 130 6.27 -3.84 14.74
CA ARG A 130 4.93 -3.52 14.22
C ARG A 130 4.21 -4.75 13.69
N TRP A 131 4.94 -5.75 13.20
CA TRP A 131 4.36 -6.96 12.64
C TRP A 131 3.58 -7.79 13.66
N ASN A 132 2.44 -8.34 13.22
CA ASN A 132 1.80 -9.44 13.91
C ASN A 132 2.50 -10.75 13.51
N TRP A 133 3.32 -11.26 14.42
CA TRP A 133 4.11 -12.46 14.19
C TRP A 133 3.31 -13.74 14.04
N ARG A 134 2.12 -13.82 14.65
CA ARG A 134 1.21 -14.96 14.43
C ARG A 134 0.72 -14.97 13.00
N GLU A 135 0.33 -13.83 12.46
CA GLU A 135 -0.12 -13.72 11.07
C GLU A 135 1.03 -13.86 10.07
N LEU A 136 2.22 -13.30 10.36
CA LEU A 136 3.42 -13.57 9.56
C LEU A 136 3.73 -15.07 9.51
N SER A 137 3.60 -15.79 10.63
CA SER A 137 3.82 -17.24 10.68
C SER A 137 2.90 -18.04 9.73
N ARG A 138 1.73 -17.49 9.36
CA ARG A 138 0.78 -18.08 8.40
C ARG A 138 1.03 -17.64 6.97
N ASN A 139 1.77 -16.55 6.78
CA ASN A 139 1.90 -15.90 5.48
C ASN A 139 2.75 -16.77 4.54
N LYS A 140 2.15 -17.20 3.45
CA LYS A 140 2.79 -18.08 2.45
C LYS A 140 3.70 -17.33 1.48
N ALA A 141 3.61 -16.00 1.44
CA ALA A 141 4.40 -15.16 0.54
C ALA A 141 5.74 -14.71 1.15
N LEU A 142 6.00 -15.02 2.43
CA LEU A 142 7.30 -14.74 3.03
C LEU A 142 8.41 -15.57 2.36
N PRO A 143 9.64 -15.03 2.27
CA PRO A 143 10.80 -15.74 1.73
C PRO A 143 11.35 -16.73 2.76
N TRP A 144 10.57 -17.76 3.06
CA TRP A 144 10.90 -18.75 4.07
C TRP A 144 12.24 -19.43 3.79
N SER A 145 13.09 -19.43 4.80
CA SER A 145 14.41 -20.06 4.82
C SER A 145 14.79 -20.34 6.27
N ILE A 146 15.72 -21.28 6.50
CA ILE A 146 16.25 -21.53 7.85
C ILE A 146 16.79 -20.21 8.44
N ALA A 147 17.56 -19.44 7.66
CA ALA A 147 18.12 -18.16 8.08
C ALA A 147 17.05 -17.12 8.50
N LEU A 148 15.91 -17.04 7.80
CA LEU A 148 14.81 -16.16 8.22
C LEU A 148 14.21 -16.61 9.55
N ILE A 149 14.07 -17.92 9.76
CA ILE A 149 13.46 -18.47 10.97
C ILE A 149 14.38 -18.30 12.17
N GLU A 150 15.64 -18.69 12.05
CA GLU A 150 16.68 -18.50 13.09
C GLU A 150 16.77 -17.03 13.52
N ARG A 151 16.75 -16.11 12.55
CA ARG A 151 16.93 -14.67 12.84
C ARG A 151 15.87 -14.11 13.77
N PHE A 152 14.65 -14.66 13.73
CA PHE A 152 13.52 -14.19 14.53
C PHE A 152 12.87 -15.32 15.34
N GLU A 153 13.69 -16.29 15.75
CA GLU A 153 13.27 -17.57 16.32
C GLU A 153 12.26 -17.41 17.47
N ASP A 154 12.50 -16.43 18.36
CA ASP A 154 11.66 -16.18 19.54
C ASP A 154 10.39 -15.38 19.24
N ARG A 155 10.25 -14.85 18.03
CA ARG A 155 9.08 -14.06 17.62
C ARG A 155 8.03 -14.90 16.92
N TRP A 156 8.44 -15.96 16.24
CA TRP A 156 7.54 -16.81 15.48
C TRP A 156 6.54 -17.55 16.37
N SER A 157 5.32 -17.72 15.87
CA SER A 157 4.33 -18.61 16.46
C SER A 157 4.59 -20.03 15.93
N TRP A 158 5.37 -20.83 16.68
CA TRP A 158 5.75 -22.19 16.28
C TRP A 158 4.56 -23.11 16.00
N TRP A 159 3.50 -23.02 16.81
CA TRP A 159 2.23 -23.72 16.57
C TRP A 159 1.62 -23.38 15.20
N THR A 160 1.81 -22.13 14.76
CA THR A 160 1.24 -21.65 13.51
C THR A 160 2.16 -21.96 12.33
N LEU A 161 3.47 -21.86 12.52
CA LEU A 161 4.48 -22.29 11.56
C LEU A 161 4.34 -23.77 11.21
N SER A 162 4.05 -24.66 12.17
CA SER A 162 3.96 -26.10 11.91
C SER A 162 2.86 -26.48 10.90
N GLY A 163 1.81 -25.64 10.77
CA GLY A 163 0.78 -25.78 9.75
C GLY A 163 1.06 -25.05 8.43
N ASN A 164 2.16 -24.31 8.33
CA ASN A 164 2.47 -23.51 7.14
C ASN A 164 3.18 -24.36 6.07
N GLN A 165 2.44 -24.64 5.01
CA GLN A 165 2.92 -25.44 3.86
C GLN A 165 3.99 -24.74 3.01
N ALA A 166 4.20 -23.43 3.19
CA ALA A 166 5.22 -22.67 2.45
C ALA A 166 6.61 -22.74 3.09
N LEU A 167 6.75 -23.37 4.27
CA LEU A 167 8.05 -23.57 4.90
C LEU A 167 8.92 -24.55 4.10
N PRO A 168 10.26 -24.41 4.16
CA PRO A 168 11.20 -25.28 3.47
C PRO A 168 11.36 -26.61 4.23
N TRP A 169 10.26 -27.35 4.37
CA TRP A 169 10.23 -28.62 5.07
C TRP A 169 11.26 -29.60 4.49
N SER A 170 12.18 -30.05 5.33
CA SER A 170 13.23 -31.03 5.03
C SER A 170 13.69 -31.70 6.32
N MET A 171 14.42 -32.82 6.23
CA MET A 171 15.01 -33.44 7.43
C MET A 171 15.98 -32.47 8.13
N GLU A 172 16.80 -31.76 7.36
CA GLU A 172 17.68 -30.70 7.87
C GLU A 172 16.89 -29.64 8.65
N PHE A 173 15.74 -29.20 8.13
CA PHE A 173 14.88 -28.24 8.80
C PHE A 173 14.36 -28.74 10.15
N PHE A 174 13.94 -30.01 10.23
CA PHE A 174 13.48 -30.61 11.48
C PHE A 174 14.60 -30.78 12.48
N GLU A 175 15.77 -31.28 12.06
CA GLU A 175 16.96 -31.44 12.91
C GLU A 175 17.41 -30.08 13.47
N HIS A 176 17.34 -29.03 12.66
CA HIS A 176 17.75 -27.69 13.05
C HIS A 176 16.84 -27.07 14.13
N PHE A 177 15.54 -27.33 14.07
CA PHE A 177 14.54 -26.76 15.00
C PHE A 177 13.88 -27.80 15.92
N GLU A 178 14.53 -28.93 16.17
CA GLU A 178 13.97 -30.12 16.83
C GLU A 178 13.27 -29.81 18.16
N THR A 179 13.81 -28.85 18.93
CA THR A 179 13.31 -28.49 20.26
C THR A 179 12.12 -27.52 20.26
N ARG A 180 11.76 -26.96 19.11
CA ARG A 180 10.73 -25.92 18.97
C ARG A 180 9.39 -26.46 18.45
N TRP A 181 9.40 -27.60 17.79
CA TRP A 181 8.19 -28.29 17.35
C TRP A 181 7.59 -29.08 18.52
N ASN A 182 6.29 -28.92 18.77
CA ASN A 182 5.51 -29.83 19.62
C ASN A 182 4.91 -30.94 18.77
#